data_AF-A0A933GET3-F1
#
_entry.id   AF-A0A933GET3-F1
#
_cell.length_a   1.000
_cell.length_b   1.000
_cell.length_c   1.000
_cell.angle_alpha   90.00
_cell.angle_beta   90.00
_cell.angle_gamma   90.00
#
_symmetry.space_group_name_H-M   'P 1'
#
loop_
_entity.id
_entity.type
_entity.pdbx_description
1 polymer ?
#
loop_
_entity_poly.entity_id
_entity_poly.type
_entity_poly.pdbx_seq_one_letter_code
_entity_poly.pdbx_strand_id
1 'polypeptide(L)'
;MERLLAEALDAGAFGYSTGLVYPPSAYSTTSELVLLAKPMARRGGLYFSHIRGEAATLEAALDEAIGIGEAAGVSVQIAHIKASGREHWAKMDRALRQLSDARARGVDVHADVYPYTAGSTTMTNLLPAWVHEGGNARLLERLADAVTRRRLIEESALGGEGWRSVN
;
A
#
# COMPACT_ATOMS: atom_id res chain seq x y z
N MET A 1 14.89 -11.98 -0.66
CA MET A 1 13.49 -12.24 -0.26
C MET A 1 12.93 -13.50 -0.92
N GLU A 2 13.17 -13.74 -2.21
CA GLU A 2 12.61 -14.90 -2.94
C GLU A 2 12.81 -16.27 -2.27
N ARG A 3 14.02 -16.58 -1.77
CA ARG A 3 14.27 -17.85 -1.05
C ARG A 3 13.37 -18.01 0.18
N LEU A 4 13.25 -16.97 1.00
CA LEU A 4 12.43 -17.00 2.22
C LEU A 4 10.94 -17.15 1.88
N LEU A 5 10.49 -16.50 0.81
CA LEU A 5 9.14 -16.67 0.32
C LEU A 5 8.89 -18.10 -0.17
N ALA A 6 9.82 -18.68 -0.93
CA ALA A 6 9.71 -20.06 -1.38
C ALA A 6 9.61 -21.05 -0.20
N GLU A 7 10.45 -20.88 0.81
CA GLU A 7 10.41 -21.67 2.05
C GLU A 7 9.07 -21.52 2.78
N ALA A 8 8.54 -20.29 2.89
CA ALA A 8 7.25 -20.04 3.54
C ALA A 8 6.09 -20.69 2.77
N LEU A 9 6.10 -20.62 1.44
CA LEU A 9 5.12 -21.27 0.59
C LEU A 9 5.23 -22.81 0.66
N ASP A 10 6.44 -23.36 0.71
CA ASP A 10 6.66 -24.81 0.90
C ASP A 10 6.15 -25.27 2.28
N ALA A 11 6.19 -24.39 3.28
CA ALA A 11 5.62 -24.61 4.60
C ALA A 11 4.09 -24.41 4.68
N GLY A 12 3.42 -24.04 3.58
CA GLY A 12 1.97 -23.92 3.50
C GLY A 12 1.41 -22.50 3.57
N ALA A 13 2.25 -21.46 3.48
CA ALA A 13 1.75 -20.10 3.31
C ALA A 13 1.00 -19.95 1.98
N PHE A 14 -0.10 -19.19 1.98
CA PHE A 14 -0.89 -18.91 0.78
C PHE A 14 -0.22 -17.89 -0.16
N GLY A 15 0.75 -17.11 0.33
CA GLY A 15 1.35 -16.00 -0.40
C GLY A 15 2.07 -15.03 0.52
N TYR A 16 2.19 -13.77 0.10
CA TYR A 16 2.74 -12.69 0.94
C TYR A 16 1.85 -11.46 0.95
N SER A 17 2.04 -10.65 2.00
CA SER A 17 1.38 -9.35 2.14
C SER A 17 2.37 -8.19 2.03
N THR A 18 1.89 -7.04 1.58
CA THR A 18 2.64 -5.77 1.60
C THR A 18 1.88 -4.68 2.34
N GLY A 19 2.64 -3.80 2.98
CA GLY A 19 2.15 -2.55 3.58
C GLY A 19 2.79 -1.37 2.87
N LEU A 20 2.43 -1.11 1.62
CA LEU A 20 3.15 -0.15 0.75
C LEU A 20 2.99 1.32 1.17
N VAL A 21 2.02 1.62 2.04
CA VAL A 21 1.91 2.93 2.70
C VAL A 21 2.96 3.13 3.80
N TYR A 22 3.61 2.05 4.27
CA TYR A 22 4.55 2.08 5.39
C TYR A 22 5.99 1.83 4.93
N PRO A 23 6.98 2.57 5.47
CA PRO A 23 8.37 2.13 5.45
C PRO A 23 8.53 0.79 6.21
N PRO A 24 9.41 -0.12 5.74
CA PRO A 24 10.29 0.03 4.58
C PRO A 24 9.64 -0.33 3.23
N SER A 25 8.46 -0.95 3.22
CA SER A 25 7.79 -1.41 1.99
C SER A 25 7.44 -0.29 1.01
N ALA A 26 7.25 0.94 1.49
CA ALA A 26 7.07 2.12 0.66
C ALA A 26 8.23 2.36 -0.32
N TYR A 27 9.44 1.87 -0.03
CA TYR A 27 10.61 2.00 -0.91
C TYR A 27 10.69 0.92 -2.00
N SER A 28 9.85 -0.13 -1.94
CA SER A 28 9.85 -1.19 -2.94
C SER A 28 9.28 -0.71 -4.27
N THR A 29 9.93 -1.11 -5.36
CA THR A 29 9.46 -0.82 -6.73
C THR A 29 8.41 -1.84 -7.18
N THR A 30 7.51 -1.45 -8.09
CA THR A 30 6.54 -2.39 -8.68
C THR A 30 7.23 -3.60 -9.32
N SER A 31 8.37 -3.39 -10.00
CA SER A 31 9.16 -4.47 -10.60
C SER A 31 9.70 -5.46 -9.57
N GLU A 32 10.16 -4.99 -8.41
CA GLU A 32 10.59 -5.84 -7.30
C GLU A 32 9.43 -6.69 -6.77
N LEU A 33 8.24 -6.10 -6.62
CA LEU A 33 7.04 -6.80 -6.18
C LEU A 33 6.61 -7.87 -7.19
N VAL A 34 6.65 -7.57 -8.49
CA VAL A 34 6.38 -8.54 -9.55
C VAL A 34 7.38 -9.70 -9.51
N LEU A 35 8.68 -9.42 -9.37
CA LEU A 35 9.72 -10.45 -9.30
C LEU A 35 9.49 -11.39 -8.10
N LEU A 36 9.12 -10.82 -6.95
CA LEU A 36 8.82 -11.61 -5.76
C LEU A 36 7.53 -12.44 -5.90
N ALA A 37 6.52 -11.94 -6.63
CA ALA A 37 5.25 -12.63 -6.81
C ALA A 37 5.28 -13.76 -7.83
N LYS A 38 6.07 -13.65 -8.90
CA LYS A 38 6.11 -14.63 -10.01
C LYS A 38 6.28 -16.10 -9.58
N PRO A 39 7.16 -16.45 -8.62
CA PRO A 39 7.31 -17.85 -8.20
C PRO A 39 6.03 -18.46 -7.59
N MET A 40 5.11 -17.62 -7.10
CA MET A 40 3.86 -18.06 -6.47
C MET A 40 2.79 -18.51 -7.48
N ALA A 41 2.89 -18.09 -8.74
CA ALA A 41 1.87 -18.36 -9.77
C ALA A 41 1.57 -19.85 -9.94
N ARG A 42 2.61 -20.68 -9.99
CA ARG A 42 2.47 -22.15 -10.11
C ARG A 42 1.79 -22.80 -8.90
N ARG A 43 1.66 -22.08 -7.79
CA ARG A 43 1.11 -22.56 -6.52
C ARG A 43 -0.27 -21.94 -6.23
N GLY A 44 -0.83 -21.16 -7.18
CA GLY A 44 -2.07 -20.42 -6.96
C GLY A 44 -1.95 -19.39 -5.84
N GLY A 45 -0.75 -18.80 -5.67
CA GLY A 45 -0.48 -17.95 -4.52
C GLY A 45 -1.16 -16.58 -4.58
N LEU A 46 -1.27 -15.97 -3.40
CA LEU A 46 -2.00 -14.74 -3.14
C LEU A 46 -1.06 -13.56 -2.88
N TYR A 47 -1.23 -12.47 -3.63
CA TYR A 47 -0.64 -11.16 -3.32
C TYR A 47 -1.64 -10.31 -2.54
N PHE A 48 -1.41 -10.14 -1.25
CA PHE A 48 -2.24 -9.29 -0.39
C PHE A 48 -1.58 -7.91 -0.24
N SER A 49 -2.32 -6.80 -0.36
CA SER A 49 -1.71 -5.47 -0.26
C SER A 49 -2.57 -4.47 0.47
N HIS A 50 -2.01 -3.88 1.53
CA HIS A 50 -2.32 -2.50 1.89
C HIS A 50 -1.57 -1.61 0.89
N ILE A 51 -2.33 -1.15 -0.10
CA ILE A 51 -1.82 -0.48 -1.29
C ILE A 51 -1.13 0.85 -0.96
N ARG A 52 -0.29 1.31 -1.89
CA ARG A 52 0.60 2.46 -1.71
C ARG A 52 -0.13 3.77 -1.46
N GLY A 53 -1.36 3.90 -1.94
CA GLY A 53 -2.13 5.13 -1.87
C GLY A 53 -3.59 4.86 -1.60
N GLU A 54 -4.17 5.61 -0.66
CA GLU A 54 -5.57 5.44 -0.26
C GLU A 54 -6.38 6.74 -0.38
N ALA A 55 -5.82 7.76 -1.03
CA ALA A 55 -6.39 9.11 -1.13
C ALA A 55 -6.20 9.71 -2.52
N ALA A 56 -5.36 10.74 -2.65
CA ALA A 56 -5.02 11.36 -3.93
C ALA A 56 -4.54 10.35 -4.97
N THR A 57 -3.83 9.31 -4.54
CA THR A 57 -3.21 8.28 -5.39
C THR A 57 -3.94 6.94 -5.39
N LEU A 58 -5.18 6.86 -4.88
CA LEU A 58 -5.95 5.61 -4.78
C LEU A 58 -6.03 4.84 -6.10
N GLU A 59 -6.49 5.48 -7.17
CA GLU A 59 -6.69 4.84 -8.47
C GLU A 59 -5.37 4.29 -9.04
N ALA A 60 -4.28 5.06 -8.95
CA ALA A 60 -2.96 4.62 -9.40
C ALA A 60 -2.39 3.46 -8.56
N ALA A 61 -2.67 3.45 -7.25
CA ALA A 61 -2.24 2.36 -6.37
C ALA A 61 -3.02 1.05 -6.62
N LEU A 62 -4.29 1.16 -7.04
CA LEU A 62 -5.06 0.01 -7.51
C LEU A 62 -4.52 -0.53 -8.83
N ASP A 63 -4.21 0.35 -9.78
CA ASP A 63 -3.58 -0.05 -11.05
C ASP A 63 -2.23 -0.75 -10.81
N GLU A 64 -1.42 -0.28 -9.85
CA GLU A 64 -0.18 -0.96 -9.44
C GLU A 64 -0.46 -2.37 -8.93
N ALA A 65 -1.39 -2.54 -7.98
CA ALA A 65 -1.69 -3.84 -7.39
C ALA A 65 -2.28 -4.83 -8.41
N ILE A 66 -3.18 -4.36 -9.27
CA ILE A 66 -3.77 -5.15 -10.35
C ILE A 66 -2.68 -5.55 -11.37
N GLY A 67 -1.84 -4.60 -11.77
CA GLY A 67 -0.74 -4.83 -12.70
C GLY A 67 0.29 -5.83 -12.15
N ILE A 68 0.53 -5.85 -10.83
CA ILE A 68 1.36 -6.87 -10.19
C ILE A 68 0.72 -8.25 -10.36
N GLY A 69 -0.58 -8.39 -10.06
CA GLY A 69 -1.32 -9.64 -10.23
C GLY A 69 -1.28 -10.16 -11.67
N GLU A 70 -1.54 -9.28 -12.63
CA GLU A 70 -1.45 -9.56 -14.07
C GLU A 70 -0.05 -10.01 -14.51
N ALA A 71 0.98 -9.25 -14.16
CA ALA A 71 2.35 -9.51 -14.60
C ALA A 71 2.99 -10.73 -13.93
N ALA A 72 2.55 -11.05 -12.71
CA ALA A 72 3.03 -12.22 -11.97
C ALA A 72 2.17 -13.47 -12.16
N GLY A 73 0.92 -13.35 -12.60
CA GLY A 73 -0.02 -14.46 -12.73
C GLY A 73 -0.51 -14.97 -11.37
N VAL A 74 -0.80 -14.07 -10.43
CA VAL A 74 -1.22 -14.41 -9.05
C VAL A 74 -2.54 -13.73 -8.70
N SER A 75 -3.29 -14.30 -7.75
CA SER A 75 -4.49 -13.65 -7.21
C SER A 75 -4.10 -12.43 -6.38
N VAL A 76 -4.95 -11.40 -6.34
CA VAL A 76 -4.71 -10.16 -5.62
C VAL A 76 -5.81 -9.92 -4.59
N GLN A 77 -5.43 -9.57 -3.37
CA GLN A 77 -6.35 -9.10 -2.33
C GLN A 77 -5.97 -7.69 -1.90
N ILE A 78 -6.84 -6.72 -2.15
CA ILE A 78 -6.72 -5.34 -1.68
C ILE A 78 -7.25 -5.27 -0.25
N ALA A 79 -6.35 -4.98 0.69
CA ALA A 79 -6.70 -4.82 2.09
C ALA A 79 -7.55 -3.57 2.28
N HIS A 80 -8.67 -3.69 3.01
CA HIS A 80 -9.49 -2.61 3.56
C HIS A 80 -9.59 -1.37 2.65
N ILE A 81 -10.07 -1.57 1.43
CA ILE A 81 -10.12 -0.53 0.39
C ILE A 81 -10.91 0.69 0.89
N LYS A 82 -10.37 1.88 0.68
CA LYS A 82 -10.95 3.14 1.16
C LYS A 82 -10.50 4.33 0.33
N ALA A 83 -11.32 5.38 0.34
CA ALA A 83 -10.97 6.72 -0.13
C ALA A 83 -10.85 7.64 1.09
N SER A 84 -9.62 7.87 1.52
CA SER A 84 -9.28 8.68 2.69
C SER A 84 -9.24 10.15 2.32
N GLY A 85 -9.79 11.02 3.17
CA GLY A 85 -9.96 12.45 2.87
C GLY A 85 -11.29 12.73 2.16
N ARG A 86 -12.02 13.75 2.65
CA ARG A 86 -13.37 14.09 2.16
C ARG A 86 -13.37 14.43 0.67
N GLU A 87 -12.33 15.08 0.21
CA GLU A 87 -12.12 15.46 -1.18
C GLU A 87 -11.92 14.26 -2.12
N HIS A 88 -11.57 13.09 -1.59
CA HIS A 88 -11.34 11.87 -2.38
C HIS A 88 -12.52 10.89 -2.36
N TRP A 89 -13.56 11.10 -1.53
CA TRP A 89 -14.67 10.13 -1.37
C TRP A 89 -15.33 9.71 -2.68
N ALA A 90 -15.48 10.65 -3.63
CA ALA A 90 -16.07 10.38 -4.94
C ALA A 90 -15.24 9.40 -5.80
N LYS A 91 -13.99 9.10 -5.45
CA LYS A 91 -13.15 8.13 -6.15
C LYS A 91 -13.57 6.69 -5.92
N MET A 92 -14.35 6.40 -4.87
CA MET A 92 -14.72 5.02 -4.55
C MET A 92 -15.48 4.34 -5.69
N ASP A 93 -16.37 5.07 -6.38
CA ASP A 93 -17.07 4.55 -7.55
C ASP A 93 -16.12 4.14 -8.68
N ARG A 94 -15.02 4.88 -8.86
CA ARG A 94 -13.99 4.57 -9.86
C ARG A 94 -13.13 3.39 -9.43
N ALA A 95 -12.73 3.36 -8.16
CA ALA A 95 -11.98 2.26 -7.58
C ALA A 95 -12.72 0.92 -7.74
N LEU A 96 -14.03 0.88 -7.45
CA LEU A 96 -14.85 -0.32 -7.63
C LEU A 96 -14.94 -0.73 -9.10
N ARG A 97 -15.06 0.24 -10.03
CA ARG A 97 -15.01 -0.05 -11.47
C ARG A 97 -13.66 -0.63 -11.91
N GLN A 98 -12.52 -0.11 -11.43
CA GLN A 98 -11.20 -0.67 -11.74
C GLN A 98 -11.12 -2.16 -11.36
N LEU A 99 -11.65 -2.54 -10.18
CA LEU A 99 -11.70 -3.93 -9.75
C LEU A 99 -12.62 -4.78 -10.64
N SER A 100 -13.81 -4.28 -10.98
CA SER A 100 -14.74 -4.97 -11.89
C SER A 100 -14.16 -5.16 -13.29
N ASP A 101 -13.52 -4.13 -13.85
CA ASP A 101 -12.90 -4.15 -15.17
C ASP A 101 -11.69 -5.09 -15.20
N ALA A 102 -10.95 -5.20 -14.09
CA ALA A 102 -9.85 -6.16 -13.94
C ALA A 102 -10.35 -7.61 -13.92
N ARG A 103 -11.41 -7.88 -13.18
CA ARG A 103 -12.07 -9.21 -13.20
C ARG A 103 -12.60 -9.55 -14.60
N ALA A 104 -13.21 -8.60 -15.30
CA ALA A 104 -13.77 -8.81 -16.63
C ALA A 104 -12.70 -9.21 -17.67
N ARG A 105 -11.45 -8.79 -17.50
CA ARG A 105 -10.31 -9.18 -18.35
C ARG A 105 -9.49 -10.36 -17.81
N GLY A 106 -9.95 -11.03 -16.74
CA GLY A 106 -9.38 -12.28 -16.23
C GLY A 106 -8.43 -12.15 -15.05
N VAL A 107 -8.32 -10.98 -14.43
CA VAL A 107 -7.52 -10.82 -13.20
C VAL A 107 -8.33 -11.30 -12.00
N ASP A 108 -7.80 -12.26 -11.24
CA ASP A 108 -8.36 -12.66 -9.95
C ASP A 108 -8.02 -11.62 -8.88
N VAL A 109 -8.83 -10.56 -8.78
CA VAL A 109 -8.64 -9.48 -7.80
C VAL A 109 -9.84 -9.34 -6.87
N HIS A 110 -9.59 -9.27 -5.58
CA HIS A 110 -10.57 -9.11 -4.52
C HIS A 110 -10.21 -7.95 -3.60
N ALA A 111 -11.17 -7.50 -2.80
CA ALA A 111 -10.98 -6.45 -1.81
C ALA A 111 -11.87 -6.71 -0.61
N ASP A 112 -11.41 -6.30 0.57
CA ASP A 112 -12.20 -6.32 1.81
C ASP A 112 -12.39 -4.90 2.35
N VAL A 113 -13.34 -4.76 3.27
CA VAL A 113 -13.61 -3.53 4.02
C VAL A 113 -14.00 -3.88 5.45
N TYR A 114 -13.74 -2.95 6.36
CA TYR A 114 -14.37 -2.94 7.68
C TYR A 114 -15.56 -1.96 7.66
N PRO A 115 -16.66 -2.23 8.39
CA PRO A 115 -17.88 -1.43 8.33
C PRO A 115 -17.81 -0.17 9.22
N TYR A 116 -16.74 0.61 9.10
CA TYR A 116 -16.50 1.84 9.88
C TYR A 116 -15.95 2.95 8.98
N THR A 117 -16.23 4.20 9.34
CA THR A 117 -15.73 5.39 8.63
C THR A 117 -14.36 5.85 9.12
N ALA A 118 -13.72 5.09 10.02
CA ALA A 118 -12.43 5.41 10.61
C ALA A 118 -11.49 4.21 10.56
N GLY A 119 -10.25 4.45 10.15
CA GLY A 119 -9.16 3.48 10.26
C GLY A 119 -8.37 3.64 11.56
N SER A 120 -7.44 2.71 11.81
CA SER A 120 -6.52 2.78 12.93
C SER A 120 -5.15 2.25 12.51
N THR A 121 -4.09 3.00 12.80
CA THR A 121 -2.70 2.61 12.57
C THR A 121 -1.76 3.46 13.44
N THR A 122 -0.45 3.29 13.29
CA THR A 122 0.56 4.05 14.02
C THR A 122 0.57 5.53 13.61
N MET A 123 0.83 6.40 14.58
CA MET A 123 0.94 7.86 14.34
C MET A 123 2.10 8.22 13.41
N THR A 124 3.13 7.38 13.34
CA THR A 124 4.28 7.57 12.45
C THR A 124 3.91 7.51 10.97
N ASN A 125 2.75 6.94 10.62
CA ASN A 125 2.21 6.95 9.26
C ASN A 125 1.77 8.34 8.78
N LEU A 126 1.58 9.29 9.69
CA LEU A 126 1.25 10.68 9.32
C LEU A 126 2.49 11.48 8.89
N LEU A 127 3.69 10.92 9.09
CA LEU A 127 4.96 11.57 8.76
C LEU A 127 5.39 11.21 7.34
N PRO A 128 6.00 12.15 6.59
CA PRO A 128 6.57 11.86 5.27
C PRO A 128 7.59 10.70 5.28
N ALA A 129 7.66 9.95 4.19
CA ALA A 129 8.50 8.74 4.09
C ALA A 129 9.99 9.01 4.39
N TRP A 130 10.52 10.19 4.00
CA TRP A 130 11.93 10.56 4.24
C TRP A 130 12.30 10.66 5.73
N VAL A 131 11.30 10.86 6.60
CA VAL A 131 11.48 11.00 8.05
C VAL A 131 11.89 9.68 8.70
N HIS A 132 11.58 8.57 8.04
CA HIS A 132 11.88 7.22 8.52
C HIS A 132 13.27 6.72 8.11
N GLU A 133 13.97 7.44 7.22
CA GLU A 133 15.30 7.07 6.75
C GLU A 133 16.30 7.04 7.92
N GLY A 134 17.05 5.95 8.07
CA GLY A 134 17.98 5.78 9.21
C GLY A 134 17.30 5.33 10.51
N GLY A 135 16.01 4.98 10.47
CA GLY A 135 15.29 4.32 11.55
C GLY A 135 14.87 5.25 12.69
N ASN A 136 14.36 4.65 13.77
CA ASN A 136 13.69 5.37 14.86
C ASN A 136 14.57 6.39 15.56
N ALA A 137 15.87 6.12 15.73
CA ALA A 137 16.78 7.08 16.36
C ALA A 137 16.88 8.38 15.55
N ARG A 138 17.06 8.29 14.22
CA ARG A 138 17.09 9.45 13.34
C ARG A 138 15.75 10.15 13.23
N LEU A 139 14.65 9.39 13.23
CA LEU A 139 13.30 9.95 13.29
C LEU A 139 13.12 10.83 14.54
N LEU A 140 13.54 10.35 15.71
CA LEU A 140 13.42 11.10 16.97
C LEU A 140 14.30 12.35 16.97
N GLU A 141 15.52 12.28 16.43
CA GLU A 141 16.39 13.45 16.24
C GLU A 141 15.72 14.52 15.35
N ARG A 142 15.13 14.10 14.22
CA ARG A 142 14.37 15.01 13.32
C ARG A 142 13.18 15.65 14.01
N LEU A 143 12.45 14.91 14.84
CA LEU A 143 11.31 15.46 15.61
C LEU A 143 11.75 16.47 16.67
N ALA A 144 12.92 16.27 17.27
CA ALA A 144 13.48 17.19 18.26
C ALA A 144 13.93 18.52 17.64
N ASP A 145 14.46 18.50 16.41
CA ASP A 145 14.89 19.70 15.70
C ASP A 145 13.69 20.61 15.31
N ALA A 146 13.74 21.87 15.74
CA ALA A 146 12.62 22.80 15.58
C ALA A 146 12.37 23.21 14.12
N VAL A 147 13.43 23.29 13.31
CA VAL A 147 13.32 23.64 11.88
C VAL A 147 12.67 22.49 11.13
N THR A 148 13.19 21.29 11.33
CA THR A 148 12.66 20.05 10.76
C THR A 148 11.23 19.84 11.21
N ARG A 149 10.92 19.94 12.50
CA ARG A 149 9.55 19.77 13.00
C ARG A 149 8.54 20.72 12.36
N ARG A 150 8.89 21.98 12.07
CA ARG A 150 7.99 22.89 11.34
C ARG A 150 7.70 22.38 9.92
N ARG A 151 8.75 21.98 9.20
CA ARG A 151 8.62 21.35 7.88
C ARG A 151 7.76 20.09 7.94
N LEU A 152 7.92 19.27 8.98
CA LEU A 152 7.11 18.07 9.18
C LEU A 152 5.64 18.39 9.39
N ILE A 153 5.31 19.45 10.13
CA ILE A 153 3.91 19.86 10.31
C ILE A 153 3.30 20.27 8.96
N GLU A 154 4.04 21.02 8.15
CA GLU A 154 3.61 21.46 6.81
C GLU A 154 3.46 20.29 5.82
N GLU A 155 4.35 19.31 5.86
CA GLU A 155 4.36 18.16 4.95
C GLU A 155 3.52 16.97 5.45
N SER A 156 3.23 16.90 6.75
CA SER A 156 2.40 15.85 7.34
C SER A 156 0.97 15.97 6.82
N ALA A 157 0.24 14.86 6.88
CA ALA A 157 -1.19 14.81 6.53
C ALA A 157 -2.10 15.68 7.44
N LEU A 158 -1.54 16.53 8.32
CA LEU A 158 -2.25 17.36 9.30
C LEU A 158 -2.39 18.85 8.89
N GLY A 159 -2.05 19.22 7.65
CA GLY A 159 -2.19 20.60 7.15
C GLY A 159 -3.26 20.80 6.07
N GLY A 160 -4.52 21.06 6.44
CA GLY A 160 -5.57 21.58 5.55
C GLY A 160 -6.48 20.54 4.86
N GLU A 161 -7.34 21.00 3.93
CA GLU A 161 -8.31 20.22 3.13
C GLU A 161 -7.68 19.18 2.17
N GLY A 162 -6.44 18.77 2.40
CA GLY A 162 -5.71 17.83 1.54
C GLY A 162 -5.15 16.68 2.36
N TRP A 163 -5.93 15.61 2.51
CA TRP A 163 -5.40 14.31 2.88
C TRP A 163 -4.53 13.80 1.72
N ARG A 164 -3.23 14.08 1.78
CA ARG A 164 -2.25 13.61 0.82
C ARG A 164 -1.80 12.21 1.23
N SER A 165 -1.76 11.27 0.28
CA SER A 165 -0.94 10.07 0.46
C SER A 165 0.51 10.55 0.57
N VAL A 166 1.18 10.28 1.68
CA VAL A 166 2.58 10.68 1.91
C VAL A 166 3.49 9.69 1.17
N ASN A 167 3.55 9.79 -0.16
CA ASN A 167 4.49 9.06 -1.00
C ASN A 167 5.44 10.03 -1.69
#